data_AF-A0A0G4LCB7-F1
#
_entry.id   AF-A0A0G4LCB7-F1
#
_cell.length_a   1.000
_cell.length_b   1.000
_cell.length_c   1.000
_cell.angle_alpha   90.00
_cell.angle_beta   90.00
_cell.angle_gamma   90.00
#
_symmetry.space_group_name_H-M   'P 1'
#
loop_
_entity.id
_entity.type
_entity.pdbx_description
1 polymer ?
#
loop_
_entity_poly.entity_id
_entity_poly.type
_entity_poly.pdbx_seq_one_letter_code
_entity_poly.pdbx_strand_id
1 'polypeptide(L)'
;MLDIASQAYFRNSYSEEAALKDLAVTEKKAYKEPELSAAEQRKFEEAVSKYGSELQAVTRHVKSVPYGMIVRHYYVWKKTKAGKQIWGNFQNRAAKKELKRAEAAATKLQDDIADDADDSAYDVEKADAQRKSFV
;
A
#
# COMPACT_ATOMS: atom_id res chain seq x y z
N MET A 1 17.35 -10.83 -14.97
CA MET A 1 18.09 -10.84 -16.27
C MET A 1 19.62 -10.93 -16.15
N LEU A 2 20.30 -10.08 -15.38
CA LEU A 2 21.78 -10.06 -15.33
C LEU A 2 22.41 -11.42 -14.93
N ASP A 3 21.88 -12.09 -13.91
CA ASP A 3 22.41 -13.36 -13.44
C ASP A 3 22.44 -14.44 -14.54
N ILE A 4 21.36 -14.52 -15.33
CA ILE A 4 21.24 -15.48 -16.43
C ILE A 4 22.20 -15.13 -17.56
N ALA A 5 22.38 -13.84 -17.86
CA ALA A 5 23.36 -13.38 -18.84
C ALA A 5 24.80 -13.73 -18.42
N SER A 6 25.15 -13.49 -17.15
CA SER A 6 26.47 -13.85 -16.62
C SER A 6 26.70 -15.37 -16.62
N GLN A 7 25.68 -16.17 -16.30
CA GLN A 7 25.76 -17.63 -16.37
C GLN A 7 25.90 -18.14 -17.81
N ALA A 8 25.16 -17.56 -18.77
CA ALA A 8 25.30 -17.90 -20.18
C ALA A 8 26.71 -17.57 -20.70
N TYR A 9 27.25 -16.41 -20.32
CA TYR A 9 28.62 -16.03 -20.68
C TYR A 9 29.66 -16.99 -20.10
N PHE A 10 29.51 -17.37 -18.83
CA PHE A 10 30.39 -18.34 -18.18
C PHE A 10 30.32 -19.73 -18.83
N ARG A 11 29.11 -20.24 -19.12
CA ARG A 11 28.90 -21.55 -19.77
C ARG A 11 29.47 -21.62 -21.18
N ASN A 12 29.51 -20.49 -21.89
CA ASN A 12 30.06 -20.37 -23.22
C ASN A 12 31.55 -19.96 -23.22
N SER A 13 32.28 -20.25 -22.14
CA SER A 13 33.71 -19.95 -22.00
C SER A 13 34.07 -18.49 -22.32
N TYR A 14 33.20 -17.57 -21.92
CA TYR A 14 33.35 -16.13 -22.16
C TYR A 14 33.34 -15.74 -23.65
N SER A 15 32.73 -16.55 -24.53
CA SER A 15 32.43 -16.16 -25.91
C SER A 15 31.14 -15.34 -25.95
N GLU A 16 31.24 -14.07 -26.36
CA GLU A 16 30.10 -13.16 -26.45
C GLU A 16 29.05 -13.64 -27.47
N GLU A 17 29.49 -13.99 -28.69
CA GLU A 17 28.58 -14.45 -29.75
C GLU A 17 27.81 -15.72 -29.35
N ALA A 18 28.48 -16.68 -28.73
CA ALA A 18 27.85 -17.92 -28.29
C ALA A 18 26.90 -17.67 -27.12
N ALA A 19 27.29 -16.82 -26.15
CA ALA A 19 26.44 -16.44 -25.03
C ALA A 19 25.18 -15.69 -25.46
N LEU A 20 25.28 -14.80 -26.45
CA LEU A 20 24.13 -14.08 -27.01
C LEU A 20 23.16 -15.03 -27.73
N LYS A 21 23.67 -16.00 -28.48
CA LYS A 21 22.84 -17.05 -29.12
C LYS A 21 22.12 -17.90 -28.08
N ASP A 22 22.80 -18.30 -27.01
CA ASP A 22 22.21 -19.08 -25.91
C ASP A 22 21.16 -18.26 -25.14
N LEU A 23 21.42 -16.97 -24.89
CA LEU A 23 20.44 -16.06 -24.26
C LEU A 23 19.19 -15.86 -25.12
N ALA A 24 19.34 -15.77 -26.45
CA ALA A 24 18.22 -15.56 -27.35
C ALA A 24 17.20 -16.72 -27.34
N VAL A 25 17.66 -17.95 -27.05
CA VAL A 25 16.81 -19.14 -26.97
C VAL A 25 16.44 -19.52 -25.53
N THR A 26 16.95 -18.79 -24.53
CA THR A 26 16.68 -19.07 -23.12
C THR A 26 15.20 -18.83 -22.81
N GLU A 27 14.53 -19.86 -22.31
CA GLU A 27 13.12 -19.74 -21.93
C GLU A 27 12.90 -18.74 -20.79
N LYS A 28 11.77 -18.02 -20.85
CA LYS A 28 11.35 -17.07 -19.81
C LYS A 28 11.29 -17.70 -18.39
N LYS A 29 10.97 -18.99 -18.31
CA LYS A 29 10.95 -19.75 -17.05
C LYS A 29 12.31 -19.82 -16.36
N ALA A 30 13.40 -19.81 -17.12
CA ALA A 30 14.76 -19.86 -16.58
C ALA A 30 15.10 -18.64 -15.72
N TYR A 31 14.49 -17.48 -16.02
CA TYR A 31 14.70 -16.25 -15.26
C TYR A 31 14.06 -16.28 -13.87
N LYS A 32 13.14 -17.22 -13.62
CA LYS A 32 12.40 -17.37 -12.35
C LYS A 32 11.78 -16.05 -11.89
N GLU A 33 11.33 -15.24 -12.83
CA GLU A 33 10.66 -13.97 -12.56
C GLU A 33 9.17 -14.23 -12.28
N PRO A 34 8.60 -13.61 -11.23
CA PRO A 34 7.24 -13.87 -10.84
C PRO A 34 6.27 -13.16 -11.79
N GLU A 35 5.53 -13.95 -12.56
CA GLU A 35 4.47 -13.46 -13.43
C GLU A 35 3.13 -13.84 -12.86
N LEU A 36 2.42 -12.85 -12.32
CA LEU A 36 1.06 -13.03 -11.86
C LEU A 36 0.11 -12.84 -13.05
N SER A 37 -0.86 -13.74 -13.19
CA SER A 37 -2.01 -13.48 -14.07
C SER A 37 -2.78 -12.26 -13.58
N ALA A 38 -3.60 -11.65 -14.43
CA ALA A 38 -4.41 -10.49 -14.05
C ALA A 38 -5.31 -10.76 -12.82
N ALA A 39 -5.83 -12.00 -12.71
CA ALA A 39 -6.64 -12.41 -11.56
C ALA A 39 -5.80 -12.52 -10.27
N GLU A 40 -4.60 -13.07 -10.37
CA GLU A 40 -3.68 -13.19 -9.23
C GLU A 40 -3.13 -11.83 -8.80
N GLN A 41 -2.85 -10.94 -9.76
CA GLN A 41 -2.43 -9.57 -9.47
C GLN A 41 -3.47 -8.84 -8.64
N ARG A 42 -4.75 -8.91 -9.03
CA ARG A 42 -5.85 -8.29 -8.28
C ARG A 42 -5.96 -8.85 -6.86
N LYS A 43 -5.93 -10.18 -6.70
CA LYS A 43 -5.96 -10.82 -5.37
C LYS A 43 -4.74 -10.47 -4.53
N PHE A 44 -3.58 -10.37 -5.14
CA PHE A 44 -2.34 -9.97 -4.48
C PHE A 44 -2.46 -8.54 -3.95
N GLU A 45 -2.94 -7.59 -4.77
CA GLU A 45 -3.10 -6.19 -4.38
C GLU A 45 -4.15 -6.01 -3.28
N GLU A 46 -5.28 -6.73 -3.35
CA GLU A 46 -6.28 -6.80 -2.28
C GLU A 46 -5.67 -7.33 -0.98
N ALA A 47 -4.91 -8.42 -1.06
CA ALA A 47 -4.24 -9.01 0.08
C ALA A 47 -3.20 -8.07 0.69
N VAL A 48 -2.41 -7.36 -0.12
CA VAL A 48 -1.44 -6.37 0.37
C VAL A 48 -2.15 -5.17 1.00
N SER A 49 -3.29 -4.74 0.47
CA SER A 49 -4.12 -3.70 1.11
C SER A 49 -4.60 -4.12 2.51
N LYS A 50 -4.92 -5.40 2.68
CA LYS A 50 -5.46 -5.97 3.93
C LYS A 50 -4.38 -6.34 4.96
N TYR A 51 -3.32 -6.99 4.52
CA TYR A 51 -2.29 -7.60 5.40
C TYR A 51 -0.96 -6.86 5.34
N GLY A 52 -0.78 -5.95 4.38
CA GLY A 52 0.43 -5.17 4.27
C GLY A 52 1.65 -6.01 3.88
N SER A 53 2.73 -5.89 4.66
CA SER A 53 3.98 -6.62 4.48
C SER A 53 3.99 -8.01 5.11
N GLU A 54 2.87 -8.50 5.64
CA GLU A 54 2.73 -9.86 6.16
C GLU A 54 2.59 -10.86 5.00
N LEU A 55 3.69 -11.12 4.29
CA LEU A 55 3.67 -11.85 3.02
C LEU A 55 3.20 -13.31 3.14
N GLN A 56 3.28 -13.90 4.34
CA GLN A 56 2.71 -15.22 4.60
C GLN A 56 1.18 -15.18 4.56
N ALA A 57 0.57 -14.13 5.11
CA ALA A 57 -0.88 -13.91 5.05
C ALA A 57 -1.32 -13.57 3.62
N VAL A 58 -0.53 -12.76 2.90
CA VAL A 58 -0.76 -12.48 1.48
C VAL A 58 -0.74 -13.76 0.65
N THR A 59 0.24 -14.62 0.85
CA THR A 59 0.35 -15.90 0.14
C THR A 59 -0.85 -16.80 0.43
N ARG A 60 -1.28 -16.91 1.69
CA ARG A 60 -2.48 -17.67 2.08
C ARG A 60 -3.76 -17.10 1.45
N HIS A 61 -3.82 -15.81 1.18
CA HIS A 61 -4.95 -15.17 0.53
C HIS A 61 -4.97 -15.44 -0.99
N VAL A 62 -3.81 -15.33 -1.66
CA VAL A 62 -3.69 -15.57 -3.11
C VAL A 62 -3.86 -17.05 -3.46
N LYS A 63 -3.34 -17.96 -2.64
CA LYS A 63 -3.42 -19.44 -2.72
C LYS A 63 -2.75 -20.10 -3.94
N SER A 64 -2.83 -19.51 -5.14
CA SER A 64 -2.31 -20.11 -6.37
C SER A 64 -0.81 -19.92 -6.59
N VAL A 65 -0.18 -18.99 -5.85
CA VAL A 65 1.20 -18.59 -6.07
C VAL A 65 2.06 -19.00 -4.89
N PRO A 66 3.22 -19.66 -5.10
CA PRO A 66 4.13 -20.03 -4.03
C PRO A 66 4.69 -18.82 -3.27
N TYR A 67 4.97 -19.00 -1.97
CA TYR A 67 5.48 -17.95 -1.09
C TYR A 67 6.70 -17.22 -1.66
N GLY A 68 7.71 -17.96 -2.16
CA GLY A 68 8.92 -17.35 -2.71
C GLY A 68 8.65 -16.43 -3.91
N MET A 69 7.65 -16.75 -4.73
CA MET A 69 7.24 -15.91 -5.86
C MET A 69 6.49 -14.66 -5.38
N ILE A 70 5.65 -14.78 -4.36
CA ILE A 70 4.96 -13.64 -3.72
C ILE A 70 5.99 -12.67 -3.12
N VAL A 71 7.01 -13.17 -2.42
CA VAL A 71 8.08 -12.34 -1.87
C VAL A 71 8.81 -11.60 -2.97
N ARG A 72 9.29 -12.31 -3.99
CA ARG A 72 10.02 -11.70 -5.11
C ARG A 72 9.17 -10.66 -5.83
N HIS A 73 7.89 -10.97 -6.08
CA HIS A 73 6.96 -10.05 -6.74
C HIS A 73 6.74 -8.78 -5.90
N TYR A 74 6.48 -8.92 -4.60
CA TYR A 74 6.21 -7.80 -3.70
C TYR A 74 7.32 -6.74 -3.72
N TYR A 75 8.60 -7.14 -3.68
CA TYR A 75 9.71 -6.17 -3.64
C TYR A 75 9.92 -5.43 -4.96
N VAL A 76 9.52 -6.01 -6.09
CA VAL A 76 9.50 -5.32 -7.39
C VAL A 76 8.26 -4.44 -7.47
N TRP A 77 7.09 -5.01 -7.22
CA TRP A 77 5.79 -4.34 -7.32
C TRP A 77 5.67 -3.13 -6.40
N LYS A 78 6.14 -3.19 -5.14
CA LYS A 78 5.96 -2.08 -4.17
C LYS A 78 6.66 -0.78 -4.58
N LYS A 79 7.59 -0.85 -5.55
CA LYS A 79 8.30 0.30 -6.13
C LYS A 79 7.52 0.95 -7.30
N THR A 80 6.56 0.24 -7.87
CA THR A 80 5.69 0.74 -8.94
C THR A 80 4.74 1.83 -8.43
N LYS A 81 4.06 2.54 -9.34
CA LYS A 81 3.05 3.55 -8.97
C LYS A 81 1.91 2.95 -8.15
N ALA A 82 1.33 1.83 -8.63
CA ALA A 82 0.26 1.10 -7.93
C ALA A 82 0.73 0.60 -6.56
N GLY A 83 1.93 0.00 -6.51
CA GLY A 83 2.54 -0.46 -5.28
C GLY A 83 2.71 0.63 -4.24
N LYS A 84 3.27 1.77 -4.64
CA LYS A 84 3.42 2.95 -3.76
C LYS A 84 2.08 3.48 -3.25
N GLN A 85 1.04 3.49 -4.10
CA GLN A 85 -0.29 3.96 -3.71
C GLN A 85 -0.94 3.02 -2.69
N ILE A 86 -0.98 1.71 -2.97
CA ILE A 86 -1.65 0.73 -2.10
C ILE A 86 -0.86 0.53 -0.81
N TRP A 87 0.43 0.23 -0.91
CA TRP A 87 1.29 0.04 0.28
C TRP A 87 1.53 1.34 1.06
N GLY A 88 1.54 2.49 0.39
CA GLY A 88 1.62 3.80 1.03
C GLY A 88 0.39 4.13 1.88
N ASN A 89 -0.79 3.67 1.44
CA ASN A 89 -2.06 3.90 2.12
C ASN A 89 -2.41 2.85 3.18
N PHE A 90 -1.55 1.86 3.40
CA PHE A 90 -1.77 0.81 4.40
C PHE A 90 -1.90 1.41 5.82
N GLN A 91 -2.98 1.04 6.52
CA GLN A 91 -3.42 1.75 7.73
C GLN A 91 -2.41 1.71 8.89
N ASN A 92 -1.54 0.69 8.94
CA ASN A 92 -0.56 0.53 10.01
C ASN A 92 0.80 1.21 9.72
N ARG A 93 0.91 2.05 8.68
CA ARG A 93 2.09 2.92 8.54
C ARG A 93 2.07 4.01 9.60
N ALA A 94 3.21 4.22 10.27
CA ALA A 94 3.38 5.22 11.33
C ALA A 94 2.80 6.59 10.96
N ALA A 95 3.12 7.10 9.76
CA ALA A 95 2.63 8.39 9.28
C ALA A 95 1.09 8.47 9.15
N LYS A 96 0.42 7.37 8.78
CA LYS A 96 -1.05 7.35 8.64
C LYS A 96 -1.76 7.14 9.97
N LYS A 97 -1.10 6.49 10.94
CA LYS A 97 -1.59 6.36 12.32
C LYS A 97 -1.65 7.74 13.00
N GLU A 98 -0.71 8.63 12.73
CA GLU A 98 -0.73 10.00 13.23
C GLU A 98 -1.83 10.85 12.56
N LEU A 99 -1.98 10.75 11.24
CA LEU A 99 -3.09 11.40 10.50
C LEU A 99 -4.47 10.96 11.02
N LYS A 100 -4.70 9.66 11.19
CA LYS A 100 -5.97 9.16 11.73
C LYS A 100 -6.24 9.63 13.17
N ARG A 101 -5.20 9.78 14.00
CA ARG A 101 -5.36 10.36 15.35
C ARG A 101 -5.71 11.85 15.28
N ALA A 102 -5.09 12.59 14.37
CA ALA A 102 -5.39 14.01 14.17
C ALA A 102 -6.82 14.21 13.64
N GLU A 103 -7.25 13.38 12.67
CA GLU A 103 -8.62 13.38 12.15
C GLU A 103 -9.63 13.01 13.24
N ALA A 104 -9.39 11.96 14.02
CA ALA A 104 -10.27 11.58 15.13
C ALA A 104 -10.36 12.66 16.22
N ALA A 105 -9.26 13.37 16.51
CA ALA A 105 -9.26 14.51 17.42
C ALA A 105 -10.04 15.70 16.86
N ALA A 106 -9.96 15.96 15.55
CA ALA A 106 -10.72 17.01 14.88
C ALA A 106 -12.23 16.70 14.79
N THR A 107 -12.60 15.45 14.50
CA THR A 107 -14.01 15.01 14.50
C THR A 107 -14.60 15.06 15.91
N LYS A 108 -13.85 14.63 16.93
CA LYS A 108 -14.30 14.78 18.32
C LYS A 108 -14.49 16.25 18.72
N LEU A 109 -13.60 17.14 18.27
CA LEU A 109 -13.75 18.58 18.49
C LEU A 109 -15.00 19.15 17.79
N GLN A 110 -15.34 18.62 16.62
CA GLN A 110 -16.53 19.03 15.87
C GLN A 110 -17.83 18.54 16.53
N ASP A 111 -17.84 17.30 17.07
CA ASP A 111 -18.97 16.76 17.84
C ASP A 111 -19.14 17.49 19.19
N ASP A 112 -18.04 17.86 19.87
CA ASP A 112 -18.09 18.65 21.11
C ASP A 112 -18.55 20.12 20.87
N ILE A 113 -18.53 20.61 19.63
CA ILE A 113 -19.07 21.94 19.22
C ILE A 113 -20.54 21.84 18.79
N ALA A 114 -20.96 20.69 18.26
CA ALA A 114 -22.34 20.40 17.92
C ALA A 114 -23.09 19.89 19.16
N ASP A 115 -23.21 20.73 20.19
CA ASP A 115 -24.09 20.47 21.32
C ASP A 115 -25.56 20.49 20.82
N ASP A 116 -26.21 19.33 20.90
CA ASP A 116 -27.57 19.01 20.43
C ASP A 116 -28.67 19.69 21.28
N ALA A 117 -28.34 20.82 21.94
CA ALA A 117 -29.14 21.46 22.99
C ALA A 117 -29.31 22.97 22.81
N ASP A 118 -29.23 23.51 21.59
CA ASP A 118 -29.61 24.91 21.31
C ASP A 118 -30.79 25.02 20.34
N ASP A 119 -31.97 24.63 20.82
CA ASP A 119 -33.26 24.92 20.18
C ASP A 119 -33.93 26.18 20.78
N SER A 120 -33.15 27.08 21.40
CA SER A 120 -33.64 28.28 22.06
C SER A 120 -33.74 29.49 21.11
N ALA A 121 -34.43 29.31 19.98
CA ALA A 121 -34.56 30.34 18.95
C ALA A 121 -35.66 31.40 19.20
N TYR A 122 -36.44 31.33 20.29
CA TYR A 122 -37.34 32.43 20.68
C TYR A 122 -37.49 32.50 22.20
N ASP A 123 -36.72 33.37 22.85
CA ASP A 123 -37.16 33.97 24.10
C ASP A 123 -36.64 35.42 24.22
N VAL A 124 -37.56 36.37 24.12
CA VAL A 124 -37.30 37.82 23.96
C VAL A 124 -36.88 38.47 25.30
N GLU A 125 -36.78 37.71 26.39
CA GLU A 125 -36.53 38.25 27.73
C GLU A 125 -35.04 38.45 28.08
N LYS A 126 -34.10 37.98 27.26
CA LYS A 126 -32.65 38.07 27.54
C LYS A 126 -32.00 39.41 27.14
N ALA A 127 -32.80 40.43 26.82
CA ALA A 127 -32.32 41.77 26.46
C ALA A 127 -32.05 42.68 27.68
N ASP A 128 -32.69 42.45 28.84
CA ASP A 128 -32.58 43.35 30.00
C ASP A 128 -31.47 42.97 31.01
N ALA A 129 -30.89 41.78 30.90
CA ALA A 129 -29.98 41.25 31.93
C ALA A 129 -28.50 41.68 31.75
N GLN A 130 -28.09 42.25 30.62
CA GLN A 130 -26.68 42.58 30.35
C GLN A 130 -26.38 44.08 30.50
N ARG A 131 -26.54 44.64 31.70
CA ARG A 131 -25.91 45.91 32.10
C ARG A 131 -24.38 45.73 32.22
N LYS A 132 -23.70 45.62 31.09
CA LYS A 132 -22.23 45.53 30.99
C LYS A 132 -21.61 46.94 31.12
N SER A 133 -20.88 47.18 32.20
CA SER A 133 -19.81 48.18 32.24
C SER A 133 -18.45 47.46 32.22
N PHE A 134 -17.56 47.92 31.34
CA PHE A 134 -16.22 47.38 31.13
C PHE A 134 -15.23 47.82 32.22
N VAL A 135 -14.39 46.90 32.69
CA VAL A 135 -13.04 47.13 33.25
C VAL A 135 -12.12 46.09 32.65
#